data_AF-A0A8T3WRC0-F1
#
_entry.id   AF-A0A8T3WRC0-F1
#
_cell.length_a   1.000
_cell.length_b   1.000
_cell.length_c   1.000
_cell.angle_alpha   90.00
_cell.angle_beta   90.00
_cell.angle_gamma   90.00
#
_symmetry.space_group_name_H-M   'P 1'
#
loop_
_entity.id
_entity.type
_entity.pdbx_description
1 polymer ?
#
loop_
_entity_poly.entity_id
_entity_poly.type
_entity_poly.pdbx_seq_one_letter_code
_entity_poly.pdbx_strand_id
1 'polypeptide(L)'
;MPISEAPYKRSYHHVAGRGREKSVSCDGCGREVPRYKTFSVRRGMRINDPMIMQQVNRRMIHMMSKIMRYCPSCARFRHISQPGKSSRKKGM
;
A
#
# COMPACT_ATOMS: atom_id res chain seq x y z
N MET A 1 -5.48 2.31 -27.20
CA MET A 1 -5.93 1.72 -25.91
C MET A 1 -5.00 2.24 -24.83
N PRO A 2 -5.48 2.90 -23.77
CA PRO A 2 -4.58 3.47 -22.78
C PRO A 2 -3.79 2.36 -22.08
N ILE A 3 -2.48 2.59 -21.99
CA ILE A 3 -1.49 1.70 -21.40
C ILE A 3 -1.83 1.54 -19.92
N SER A 4 -2.34 0.36 -19.53
CA SER A 4 -2.58 0.04 -18.13
C SER A 4 -1.23 -0.27 -17.48
N GLU A 5 -0.53 0.78 -17.04
CA GLU A 5 0.59 0.61 -16.11
C GLU A 5 0.05 -0.10 -14.86
N ALA A 6 0.70 -1.18 -14.45
CA ALA A 6 0.35 -1.84 -13.20
C ALA A 6 0.35 -0.78 -12.08
N PRO A 7 -0.64 -0.76 -11.17
CA PRO A 7 -0.77 0.29 -10.16
C PRO A 7 0.42 0.38 -9.19
N TYR A 8 1.38 -0.54 -9.29
CA TYR A 8 2.67 -0.45 -8.62
C TYR A 8 3.79 -1.03 -9.51
N LYS A 9 4.92 -0.32 -9.60
CA LYS A 9 6.18 -0.90 -10.06
C LYS A 9 6.72 -1.74 -8.91
N ARG A 10 7.09 -3.01 -9.15
CA ARG A 10 7.96 -3.77 -8.24
C ARG A 10 9.38 -3.18 -8.31
N SER A 11 9.55 -1.91 -7.97
CA SER A 11 10.89 -1.37 -7.76
C SER A 11 11.32 -1.79 -6.36
N TYR A 12 12.17 -2.80 -6.31
CA TYR A 12 12.82 -3.23 -5.08
C TYR A 12 13.84 -2.17 -4.68
N HIS A 13 13.37 -1.12 -4.02
CA HIS A 13 14.24 -0.10 -3.44
C HIS A 13 14.80 -0.64 -2.13
N HIS A 14 15.92 -1.34 -2.23
CA HIS A 14 16.77 -1.61 -1.08
C HIS A 14 17.26 -0.29 -0.48
N VAL A 15 17.33 -0.23 0.85
CA VAL A 15 17.97 0.90 1.53
C VAL A 15 19.49 0.79 1.28
N ALA A 16 20.19 1.91 1.14
CA ALA A 16 21.58 1.97 0.66
C ALA A 16 22.59 1.06 1.41
N GLY A 17 22.31 0.66 2.65
CA GLY A 17 23.09 -0.32 3.41
C GLY A 17 22.62 -1.76 3.13
N ARG A 18 23.37 -2.49 2.31
CA ARG A 18 23.15 -3.93 2.06
C ARG A 18 23.57 -4.75 3.30
N GLY A 19 22.85 -5.83 3.61
CA GLY A 19 23.18 -6.74 4.72
C GLY A 19 21.95 -7.22 5.48
N ARG A 20 21.47 -6.41 6.44
CA ARG A 20 20.29 -6.74 7.27
C ARG A 20 19.30 -5.58 7.27
N GLU A 21 18.15 -5.79 6.63
CA GLU A 21 17.07 -4.82 6.63
C GLU A 21 16.08 -5.05 7.78
N LYS A 22 15.36 -3.99 8.16
CA LYS A 22 14.30 -4.08 9.18
C LYS A 22 13.17 -4.97 8.69
N SER A 23 12.80 -5.98 9.48
CA SER A 23 11.60 -6.78 9.28
C SER A 23 10.38 -6.10 9.89
N VAL A 24 9.20 -6.38 9.34
CA VAL A 24 7.91 -5.94 9.87
C VAL A 24 6.92 -7.11 9.80
N SER A 25 6.06 -7.24 10.80
CA SER A 25 4.94 -8.17 10.81
C SER A 25 3.85 -7.72 9.84
N CYS A 26 3.39 -8.63 8.98
CA CYS A 26 2.25 -8.37 8.09
C CYS A 26 0.96 -8.19 8.91
N ASP A 27 0.23 -7.08 8.74
CA ASP A 27 -1.07 -6.85 9.39
C ASP A 27 -2.17 -7.82 8.92
N GLY A 28 -1.89 -8.63 7.89
CA GLY A 28 -2.83 -9.61 7.34
C GLY A 28 -2.70 -11.02 7.89
N CYS A 29 -1.48 -11.54 7.89
CA CYS A 29 -1.18 -12.94 8.22
C CYS A 29 -0.16 -13.09 9.35
N GLY A 30 0.32 -11.99 9.94
CA GLY A 30 1.30 -12.00 11.03
C GLY A 30 2.74 -12.35 10.63
N ARG A 31 2.97 -12.89 9.42
CA ARG A 31 4.30 -13.30 8.96
C ARG A 31 5.30 -12.12 8.99
N GLU A 32 6.52 -12.42 9.44
CA GLU A 32 7.63 -11.49 9.41
C GLU A 32 8.20 -11.36 7.99
N VAL A 33 8.22 -10.13 7.47
CA VAL A 33 8.65 -9.82 6.11
C VAL A 33 9.59 -8.61 6.13
N PRO A 34 10.69 -8.61 5.37
CA PRO A 34 11.53 -7.44 5.22
C PRO A 34 10.73 -6.23 4.73
N ARG A 35 10.95 -5.06 5.33
CA ARG A 35 10.15 -3.85 5.10
C ARG A 35 10.08 -3.43 3.63
N TYR A 36 11.18 -3.53 2.89
CA TYR A 36 11.24 -3.20 1.45
C TYR A 36 10.31 -4.04 0.57
N LYS A 37 9.97 -5.26 1.02
CA LYS A 37 9.12 -6.20 0.28
C LYS A 37 7.63 -6.06 0.63
N THR A 38 7.28 -5.21 1.59
CA THR A 38 5.90 -5.01 2.03
C THR A 38 5.19 -3.91 1.26
N PHE A 39 3.88 -4.06 1.08
CA PHE A 39 3.02 -3.02 0.52
C PHE A 39 2.43 -2.19 1.65
N SER A 40 2.75 -0.90 1.71
CA SER A 40 2.19 0.02 2.68
C SER A 40 0.88 0.64 2.19
N VAL A 41 -0.19 0.50 2.96
CA VAL A 41 -1.48 1.13 2.72
C VAL A 41 -1.83 1.99 3.93
N ARG A 42 -2.06 3.28 3.71
CA ARG A 42 -2.60 4.15 4.76
C ARG A 42 -4.11 3.91 4.85
N ARG A 43 -4.56 3.41 5.99
CA ARG A 43 -5.98 3.24 6.30
C ARG A 43 -6.30 4.11 7.51
N GLY A 44 -7.34 4.92 7.38
CA GLY A 44 -7.82 5.75 8.48
C GLY A 44 -9.34 5.70 8.51
N MET A 45 -9.89 6.12 9.64
CA MET A 45 -11.33 6.37 9.71
C MET A 45 -11.65 7.53 8.75
N ARG A 46 -12.75 7.39 8.01
CA ARG A 46 -13.34 8.46 7.20
C ARG A 46 -14.77 8.61 7.67
N ILE A 47 -15.09 9.74 8.29
CA ILE A 47 -16.46 10.11 8.60
C ILE A 47 -17.05 10.63 7.29
N ASN A 48 -17.89 9.84 6.63
CA ASN A 48 -18.52 10.20 5.36
C ASN A 48 -19.98 10.65 5.52
N ASP A 49 -20.50 10.72 6.75
CA ASP A 49 -21.87 11.12 6.98
C ASP A 49 -22.06 12.62 6.69
N PRO A 50 -22.96 12.97 5.75
CA PRO A 50 -23.12 14.34 5.30
C PRO A 50 -23.64 15.27 6.40
N MET A 51 -24.45 14.76 7.33
CA MET A 51 -24.97 15.53 8.47
C MET A 51 -23.85 15.94 9.44
N ILE A 52 -22.93 15.02 9.75
CA ILE A 52 -21.81 15.29 10.65
C ILE A 52 -20.82 16.25 9.99
N MET A 53 -20.60 16.12 8.67
CA MET A 53 -19.74 17.03 7.92
C MET A 53 -20.26 18.47 7.85
N GLN A 54 -21.58 18.70 7.96
CA GLN A 54 -22.16 20.04 8.01
C GLN A 54 -22.02 20.67 9.40
N GLN A 55 -22.04 19.85 10.45
CA GLN A 55 -21.98 20.30 11.84
C GLN A 55 -20.56 20.53 12.33
N VAL A 56 -19.58 19.79 11.81
CA VAL A 56 -18.20 19.81 12.31
C VAL A 56 -17.26 20.46 11.30
N ASN A 57 -16.46 21.42 11.78
CA ASN A 57 -15.48 22.11 10.95
C ASN A 57 -14.32 21.16 10.57
N ARG A 58 -14.09 20.94 9.27
CA ARG A 58 -13.12 19.94 8.76
C ARG A 58 -11.70 20.10 9.32
N ARG A 59 -11.31 21.32 9.72
CA ARG A 59 -9.99 21.62 10.29
C ARG A 59 -9.80 21.09 11.72
N MET A 60 -10.88 20.82 12.44
CA MET A 60 -10.86 20.30 13.82
C MET A 60 -10.99 18.77 13.87
N ILE A 61 -11.16 18.11 12.72
CA ILE A 61 -11.36 16.65 12.67
C ILE A 61 -10.01 15.95 12.58
N HIS A 62 -9.47 15.55 13.73
CA HIS A 62 -8.26 14.73 13.80
C HIS A 62 -8.61 13.24 13.71
N MET A 63 -8.63 12.69 12.49
CA MET A 63 -8.91 11.26 12.29
C MET A 63 -7.65 10.42 12.50
N MET A 64 -7.78 9.31 13.23
CA MET A 64 -6.71 8.33 13.36
C MET A 64 -6.44 7.67 12.00
N SER A 65 -5.18 7.76 11.55
CA SER A 65 -4.72 7.05 10.36
C SER A 65 -3.57 6.12 10.74
N LYS A 66 -3.70 4.84 10.40
CA LYS A 66 -2.68 3.81 10.61
C LYS A 66 -2.07 3.43 9.27
N ILE A 67 -0.74 3.27 9.24
CA ILE A 67 -0.05 2.66 8.11
C ILE A 67 -0.07 1.15 8.33
N MET A 68 -0.81 0.44 7.50
CA MET A 68 -0.81 -1.02 7.48
C MET A 68 0.17 -1.53 6.42
N ARG A 69 0.92 -2.58 6.75
CA ARG A 69 1.90 -3.22 5.87
C ARG A 69 1.48 -4.65 5.58
N TYR A 70 1.41 -4.98 4.30
CA TYR A 70 0.99 -6.29 3.85
C TYR A 70 2.11 -7.02 3.11
N CYS A 71 2.17 -8.33 3.31
CA CYS A 71 3.04 -9.21 2.54
C CYS A 71 2.51 -9.34 1.09
N PRO A 72 3.34 -9.79 0.13
CA PRO A 72 2.92 -9.93 -1.26
C PRO A 72 1.70 -10.83 -1.47
N SER A 73 1.55 -11.89 -0.66
CA SER A 73 0.40 -12.79 -0.74
C SER A 73 -0.89 -12.12 -0.28
N CYS A 74 -0.87 -11.46 0.90
CA CYS A 74 -2.04 -10.72 1.41
C CYS A 74 -2.40 -9.51 0.55
N ALA A 75 -1.40 -8.84 -0.03
CA ALA A 75 -1.64 -7.71 -0.94
C ALA A 75 -2.36 -8.15 -2.22
N ARG A 76 -2.04 -9.34 -2.75
CA ARG A 76 -2.75 -9.94 -3.89
C ARG A 76 -4.17 -10.34 -3.51
N PHE A 77 -4.33 -11.06 -2.40
CA PHE A 77 -5.63 -11.53 -1.93
C PHE A 77 -6.61 -10.37 -1.66
N ARG A 78 -6.13 -9.26 -1.09
CA ARG A 78 -6.93 -8.06 -0.82
C ARG A 78 -7.04 -7.09 -2.00
N HIS A 79 -6.60 -7.48 -3.20
CA HIS A 79 -6.58 -6.64 -4.40
C HIS A 79 -5.86 -5.29 -4.24
N ILE A 80 -4.97 -5.18 -3.25
CA ILE A 80 -4.08 -4.02 -3.06
C ILE A 80 -3.04 -4.00 -4.17
N SER A 81 -2.59 -5.18 -4.59
CA SER A 81 -1.60 -5.36 -5.63
C SER A 81 -2.17 -6.25 -6.74
N GLN A 82 -2.51 -5.66 -7.89
CA GLN A 82 -2.89 -6.44 -9.09
C GLN A 82 -1.63 -6.84 -9.89
N PRO A 83 -1.53 -8.08 -10.40
CA PRO A 83 -0.48 -8.41 -11.34
C PRO A 83 -0.67 -7.56 -12.61
N GLY A 84 0.34 -6.77 -12.98
CA GLY A 84 0.32 -6.10 -14.27
C GLY A 84 0.24 -7.14 -15.39
N LYS A 85 -0.55 -6.88 -16.44
CA LYS A 85 -0.38 -7.60 -17.70
C LYS A 85 1.03 -7.26 -18.20
N SER A 86 1.90 -8.25 -18.37
CA SER A 86 3.23 -8.04 -18.93
C SER A 86 3.07 -7.59 -20.39
N SER A 87 3.07 -6.29 -20.66
CA SER A 87 3.29 -5.85 -22.04
C SER A 87 4.75 -6.17 -22.37
N ARG A 88 4.95 -7.11 -23.30
CA ARG A 88 6.26 -7.32 -23.94
C ARG A 88 6.60 -5.97 -24.56
N LYS A 89 7.55 -5.23 -23.97
CA LYS A 89 8.15 -4.08 -24.66
C LYS A 89 8.77 -4.66 -25.93
N LYS A 90 8.09 -4.53 -27.07
CA LYS A 90 8.74 -4.67 -28.37
C LYS A 90 9.87 -3.65 -28.33
N GLY A 91 11.09 -4.13 -28.51
CA GLY A 91 12.32 -3.37 -28.28
C GLY A 91 12.24 -1.97 -28.88
N MET A 92 12.77 -1.01 -28.12
CA MET A 92 13.38 0.16 -28.76
C MET A 92 14.66 -0.29 -29.42
#